data_AF-A0A7V9PJX0-F1
#
_entry.id   AF-A0A7V9PJX0-F1
#
_cell.length_a   1.000
_cell.length_b   1.000
_cell.length_c   1.000
_cell.angle_alpha   90.00
_cell.angle_beta   90.00
_cell.angle_gamma   90.00
#
_symmetry.space_group_name_H-M   'P 1'
#
loop_
_entity.id
_entity.type
_entity.pdbx_description
1 polymer ?
#
loop_
_entity_poly.entity_id
_entity_poly.type
_entity_poly.pdbx_seq_one_letter_code
_entity_poly.pdbx_strand_id
1 'polypeptide(L)'
;FHPEFGYLTSCPTNVGTGLRASVLIHLPGLVLTKEITKVLQGLSQVGLTFRGLYGEGSEVVGNFFQLSNQTTLGQTEPELLDHLGKVVRQVMEYEEQARQVLIRNAPAIIEDKVWRAYGLLRYARALSFDEAMNLLSGVRLGVGVGLIPGVSIYTLNTLLIHAQPAHLAAAEDLPLDDADLPLRRARLVRRVLEEEVGRRG
;
A
#
# COMPACT_ATOMS: atom_id res chain seq x y z
N PHE A 1 -4.73 2.08 35.70
CA PHE A 1 -5.51 3.19 35.13
C PHE A 1 -5.35 4.39 36.05
N HIS A 2 -5.14 5.60 35.51
CA HIS A 2 -4.96 6.85 36.24
C HIS A 2 -6.12 7.83 35.93
N PRO A 3 -6.68 8.54 36.91
CA PRO A 3 -7.85 9.41 36.70
C PRO A 3 -7.64 10.51 35.65
N GLU A 4 -6.43 11.08 35.56
CA GLU A 4 -6.11 12.15 34.61
C GLU A 4 -5.49 11.64 33.30
N PHE A 5 -4.79 10.50 33.34
CA PHE A 5 -3.94 10.04 32.23
C PHE A 5 -4.44 8.76 31.55
N GLY A 6 -5.56 8.20 32.02
CA GLY A 6 -6.12 6.97 31.47
C GLY A 6 -5.23 5.74 31.68
N TYR A 7 -5.10 4.91 30.66
CA TYR A 7 -4.19 3.76 30.66
C TYR A 7 -2.73 4.22 30.64
N LEU A 8 -1.97 3.79 31.65
CA LEU A 8 -0.56 4.09 31.77
C LEU A 8 0.24 3.16 30.85
N THR A 9 1.23 3.73 30.17
CA THR A 9 2.06 3.05 29.18
C THR A 9 3.47 3.65 29.20
N SER A 10 4.46 2.84 28.85
CA SER A 10 5.85 3.31 28.67
C SER A 10 6.02 4.11 27.38
N CYS A 11 5.12 3.98 26.41
CA CYS A 11 5.16 4.69 25.14
C CYS A 11 4.28 5.94 25.20
N PRO A 12 4.85 7.17 25.16
CA PRO A 12 4.08 8.40 25.33
C PRO A 12 2.97 8.61 24.29
N THR A 13 3.10 8.05 23.08
CA THR A 13 2.08 8.17 22.02
C THR A 13 0.82 7.36 22.31
N ASN A 14 0.83 6.50 23.33
CA ASN A 14 -0.28 5.62 23.69
C ASN A 14 -0.94 6.03 25.03
N VAL A 15 -0.57 7.17 25.64
CA VAL A 15 -1.17 7.59 26.91
C VAL A 15 -2.66 7.94 26.73
N GLY A 16 -3.50 7.74 27.76
CA GLY A 16 -4.94 7.98 27.65
C GLY A 16 -5.69 6.70 27.29
N THR A 17 -6.23 6.62 26.07
CA THR A 17 -6.98 5.43 25.61
C THR A 17 -6.10 4.22 25.34
N GLY A 18 -4.82 4.41 25.01
CA GLY A 18 -3.97 3.32 24.51
C GLY A 18 -4.31 2.84 23.10
N LEU A 19 -5.32 3.42 22.46
CA LEU A 19 -5.83 2.98 21.16
C LEU A 19 -5.02 3.56 20.01
N ARG A 20 -4.47 2.68 19.16
CA ARG A 20 -3.96 3.06 17.85
C ARG A 20 -4.82 2.42 16.75
N ALA A 21 -5.69 3.23 16.16
CA ALA A 21 -6.46 2.85 15.00
C ALA A 21 -5.67 3.19 13.73
N SER A 22 -5.65 2.28 12.76
CA SER A 22 -5.00 2.55 11.48
C SER A 22 -5.71 1.90 10.30
N VAL A 23 -5.60 2.54 9.14
CA VAL A 23 -6.08 2.02 7.86
C VAL A 23 -4.92 1.98 6.88
N LEU A 24 -4.75 0.84 6.23
CA LEU A 24 -3.85 0.70 5.10
C LEU A 24 -4.62 1.01 3.81
N ILE A 25 -4.14 2.00 3.05
CA ILE A 25 -4.80 2.48 1.83
C ILE A 25 -3.80 2.56 0.66
N HIS A 26 -4.27 2.25 -0.55
CA HIS A 26 -3.50 2.31 -1.78
C HIS A 26 -3.90 3.54 -2.58
N LEU A 27 -2.96 4.49 -2.78
CA LEU A 27 -3.22 5.82 -3.34
C LEU A 27 -2.44 6.10 -4.64
N PRO A 28 -2.46 5.19 -5.65
CA PRO A 28 -1.70 5.38 -6.88
C PRO A 28 -2.20 6.56 -7.72
N GLY A 29 -3.50 6.87 -7.68
CA GLY A 29 -4.10 7.99 -8.40
C GLY A 29 -3.49 9.30 -7.95
N LEU A 30 -3.55 9.58 -6.65
CA LEU A 30 -2.97 10.79 -6.05
C LEU A 30 -1.46 10.91 -6.27
N VAL A 31 -0.73 9.79 -6.27
CA VAL A 31 0.72 9.81 -6.56
C VAL A 31 0.98 10.17 -8.02
N LEU A 32 0.27 9.53 -8.96
CA LEU A 32 0.46 9.75 -10.39
C LEU A 32 0.00 11.15 -10.84
N THR A 33 -1.02 11.72 -10.19
CA THR A 33 -1.44 13.11 -10.42
C THR A 33 -0.59 14.13 -9.65
N LYS A 34 0.35 13.69 -8.82
CA LYS A 34 1.22 14.51 -7.96
C LYS A 34 0.47 15.32 -6.88
N GLU A 35 -0.74 14.90 -6.52
CA GLU A 35 -1.56 15.54 -5.48
C GLU A 35 -1.32 14.97 -4.07
N ILE A 36 -0.61 13.83 -3.98
CA ILE A 36 -0.41 13.11 -2.72
C ILE A 36 0.18 13.98 -1.61
N THR A 37 1.19 14.81 -1.90
CA THR A 37 1.86 15.66 -0.90
C THR A 37 0.87 16.62 -0.22
N LYS A 38 -0.04 17.20 -1.00
CA LYS A 38 -1.06 18.13 -0.50
C LYS A 38 -2.05 17.41 0.43
N VAL A 39 -2.49 16.21 0.04
CA VAL A 39 -3.38 15.39 0.87
C VAL A 39 -2.70 15.02 2.19
N LEU A 40 -1.46 14.53 2.14
CA LEU A 40 -0.70 14.12 3.32
C LEU A 40 -0.42 15.29 4.29
N GLN A 41 -0.15 16.49 3.77
CA GLN A 41 -0.02 17.70 4.61
C GLN A 41 -1.33 18.05 5.32
N GLY A 42 -2.47 17.90 4.64
CA GLY A 42 -3.79 18.10 5.23
C GLY A 42 -4.10 17.13 6.37
N LEU A 43 -3.68 15.86 6.25
CA LEU A 43 -3.87 14.84 7.29
C LEU A 43 -3.21 15.23 8.62
N SER A 44 -1.97 15.73 8.56
CA SER A 44 -1.25 16.18 9.75
C SER A 44 -1.94 17.35 10.46
N GLN A 45 -2.57 18.26 9.70
CA GLN A 45 -3.29 19.40 10.28
C GLN A 45 -4.56 18.99 11.02
N VAL A 46 -5.14 17.84 10.65
CA VAL A 46 -6.33 17.29 11.31
C VAL A 46 -5.98 16.20 12.33
N GLY A 47 -4.74 16.14 12.82
CA GLY A 47 -4.37 15.23 13.91
C GLY A 47 -4.29 13.74 13.51
N LEU A 48 -4.11 13.45 12.21
CA LEU A 48 -3.74 12.13 11.74
C LEU A 48 -2.27 12.10 11.33
N THR A 49 -1.65 10.94 11.49
CA THR A 49 -0.30 10.68 11.00
C THR A 49 -0.34 9.63 9.90
N PHE A 50 0.61 9.72 8.97
CA PHE A 50 0.74 8.78 7.87
C PHE A 50 2.16 8.20 7.81
N ARG A 51 2.29 7.01 7.25
CA ARG A 51 3.58 6.37 6.92
C ARG A 51 3.45 5.56 5.64
N GLY A 52 4.53 5.46 4.86
CA GLY A 52 4.61 4.45 3.80
C GLY A 52 4.58 3.06 4.40
N LEU A 53 3.95 2.10 3.73
CA LEU A 53 4.00 0.69 4.15
C LEU A 53 5.38 0.08 3.92
N TYR A 54 6.01 0.47 2.80
CA TYR A 54 7.30 -0.02 2.34
C TYR A 54 8.21 1.16 2.00
N GLY A 55 9.51 0.96 2.16
CA GLY A 55 10.54 1.99 2.00
C GLY A 55 11.17 2.38 3.32
N GLU A 56 12.34 3.02 3.26
CA GLU A 56 13.02 3.60 4.41
C GLU A 56 12.81 5.11 4.46
N GLY A 57 12.63 5.66 5.67
CA GLY A 57 12.44 7.09 5.87
C GLY A 57 11.15 7.62 5.23
N SER A 58 11.29 8.50 4.22
CA SER A 58 10.18 9.17 3.54
C SER A 58 9.83 8.56 2.17
N GLU A 59 10.58 7.57 1.68
CA GLU A 59 10.21 6.89 0.44
C GLU A 59 9.01 5.98 0.67
N VAL A 60 8.05 6.05 -0.26
CA VAL A 60 6.87 5.18 -0.25
C VAL A 60 6.90 4.31 -1.49
N VAL A 61 7.21 3.04 -1.28
CA VAL A 61 7.26 2.05 -2.35
C VAL A 61 5.88 1.41 -2.53
N GLY A 62 5.42 1.32 -3.78
CA GLY A 62 4.15 0.66 -4.10
C GLY A 62 2.89 1.49 -3.77
N ASN A 63 3.01 2.77 -3.43
CA ASN A 63 1.88 3.69 -3.18
C ASN A 63 0.92 3.23 -2.07
N PHE A 64 1.42 2.49 -1.08
CA PHE A 64 0.66 2.07 0.10
C PHE A 64 0.98 2.96 1.29
N PHE A 65 -0.06 3.47 1.94
CA PHE A 65 0.03 4.39 3.05
C PHE A 65 -0.77 3.85 4.23
N GLN A 66 -0.18 3.88 5.42
CA GLN A 66 -0.88 3.65 6.67
C GLN A 66 -1.28 5.00 7.25
N LEU A 67 -2.58 5.23 7.42
CA LEU A 67 -3.14 6.40 8.11
C LEU A 67 -3.54 5.98 9.53
N SER A 68 -3.18 6.77 10.54
CA SER A 68 -3.50 6.46 11.94
C SER A 68 -3.76 7.71 12.77
N ASN A 69 -4.47 7.56 13.89
CA ASN A 69 -4.61 8.65 14.85
C ASN A 69 -3.26 9.01 15.47
N GLN A 70 -2.99 10.31 15.62
CA GLN A 70 -1.78 10.81 16.25
C GLN A 70 -1.95 10.95 17.78
N THR A 71 -3.13 11.38 18.21
CA THR A 71 -3.44 11.64 19.63
C THR A 71 -4.31 10.53 20.21
N THR A 72 -4.05 10.20 21.48
CA THR A 72 -4.70 9.12 22.24
C THR A 72 -5.25 9.58 23.59
N LEU A 73 -4.83 10.76 24.07
CA LEU A 73 -5.28 11.39 25.31
C LEU A 73 -6.26 12.54 25.01
N GLY A 74 -7.31 12.68 25.81
CA GLY A 74 -8.30 13.75 25.68
C GLY A 74 -9.40 13.51 24.64
N GLN A 75 -9.42 12.33 24.01
CA GLN A 75 -10.49 11.86 23.13
C GLN A 75 -10.88 10.44 23.53
N THR A 76 -12.15 10.09 23.33
CA THR A 76 -12.65 8.73 23.55
C THR A 76 -12.35 7.83 22.34
N GLU A 77 -12.29 6.51 22.55
CA GLU A 77 -12.06 5.54 21.49
C GLU A 77 -13.07 5.65 20.33
N PRO A 78 -14.39 5.80 20.58
CA PRO A 78 -15.37 5.99 19.50
C PRO A 78 -15.14 7.27 18.70
N GLU A 79 -14.77 8.38 19.34
CA GLU A 79 -14.47 9.65 18.66
C GLU A 79 -13.23 9.52 17.75
N LEU A 80 -12.18 8.83 18.24
CA LEU A 80 -10.99 8.54 17.45
C LEU A 80 -11.31 7.71 16.20
N LEU A 81 -12.15 6.69 16.35
CA LEU A 81 -12.57 5.83 15.24
C LEU A 81 -13.46 6.56 14.23
N ASP A 82 -14.43 7.36 14.69
CA ASP A 82 -15.31 8.14 13.82
C ASP A 82 -14.51 9.21 13.06
N HIS A 83 -13.59 9.89 13.73
CA HIS A 83 -12.70 10.87 13.12
C HIS A 83 -11.82 10.25 12.04
N LEU A 84 -11.10 9.16 12.36
CA LEU A 84 -10.29 8.43 11.38
C LEU A 84 -11.15 7.98 10.19
N GLY A 85 -12.33 7.41 10.46
CA GLY A 85 -13.24 6.94 9.43
C GLY A 85 -13.76 8.04 8.51
N LYS A 86 -14.02 9.25 9.03
CA LYS A 86 -14.43 10.42 8.23
C LYS A 86 -13.31 10.86 7.30
N VAL A 87 -12.09 11.03 7.82
CA VAL A 87 -10.95 11.50 7.03
C VAL A 87 -10.53 10.46 5.99
N VAL A 88 -10.52 9.17 6.34
CA VAL A 88 -10.21 8.08 5.39
C VAL A 88 -11.18 8.07 4.21
N ARG A 89 -12.49 8.26 4.46
CA ARG A 89 -13.49 8.36 3.39
C ARG A 89 -13.22 9.53 2.45
N GLN A 90 -12.85 10.69 2.99
CA GLN A 90 -12.47 11.85 2.18
C GLN A 90 -11.21 11.57 1.32
N VAL A 91 -10.20 10.88 1.87
CA VAL A 91 -9.02 10.46 1.11
C VAL A 91 -9.39 9.48 -0.01
N MET A 92 -10.32 8.55 0.25
CA MET A 92 -10.83 7.64 -0.79
C MET A 92 -11.52 8.40 -1.92
N GLU A 93 -12.29 9.44 -1.62
CA GLU A 93 -12.93 10.30 -2.63
C GLU A 93 -11.88 11.02 -3.49
N TYR A 94 -10.83 11.56 -2.88
CA TYR A 94 -9.73 12.21 -3.61
C TYR A 94 -8.97 11.23 -4.51
N GLU A 95 -8.71 10.02 -4.04
CA GLU A 95 -8.09 8.96 -4.84
C GLU A 95 -8.96 8.56 -6.03
N GLU A 96 -10.26 8.38 -5.83
CA GLU A 96 -11.17 8.04 -6.92
C GLU A 96 -11.21 9.16 -7.97
N GLN A 97 -11.33 10.42 -7.53
CA GLN A 97 -11.27 11.57 -8.44
C GLN A 97 -9.95 11.62 -9.22
N ALA A 98 -8.82 11.36 -8.55
CA ALA A 98 -7.51 11.32 -9.20
C ALA A 98 -7.43 10.20 -10.26
N ARG A 99 -7.95 9.00 -9.96
CA ARG A 99 -8.04 7.90 -10.95
C ARG A 99 -8.88 8.30 -12.16
N GLN A 100 -10.04 8.92 -11.94
CA GLN A 100 -10.89 9.39 -13.05
C GLN A 100 -10.19 10.43 -13.92
N VAL A 101 -9.41 11.34 -13.31
CA VAL A 101 -8.59 12.31 -14.05
C VAL A 101 -7.55 11.61 -14.93
N LEU A 102 -6.87 10.59 -14.40
CA LEU A 102 -5.87 9.83 -15.17
C LEU A 102 -6.49 9.12 -16.38
N ILE A 103 -7.64 8.45 -16.19
CA ILE A 103 -8.33 7.73 -17.25
C ILE A 103 -8.93 8.68 -18.29
N ARG A 104 -9.48 9.83 -17.87
CA ARG A 104 -10.06 10.81 -18.79
C ARG A 104 -8.99 11.54 -19.61
N ASN A 105 -7.92 11.99 -18.96
CA ASN A 105 -6.96 12.90 -19.58
C ASN A 105 -5.81 12.17 -20.30
N ALA A 106 -5.49 10.94 -19.88
CA ALA A 106 -4.33 10.21 -20.38
C ALA A 106 -4.56 8.68 -20.50
N PRO A 107 -5.69 8.22 -21.08
CA PRO A 107 -6.06 6.80 -21.08
C PRO A 107 -4.98 5.89 -21.67
N ALA A 108 -4.45 6.24 -22.85
CA ALA A 108 -3.42 5.45 -23.52
C ALA A 108 -2.09 5.35 -22.73
N ILE A 109 -1.72 6.42 -22.01
CA ILE A 109 -0.50 6.44 -21.20
C ILE A 109 -0.66 5.53 -19.99
N ILE A 110 -1.82 5.58 -19.34
CA ILE A 110 -2.13 4.73 -18.18
C ILE A 110 -2.22 3.27 -18.60
N GLU A 111 -2.90 2.99 -19.71
CA GLU A 111 -3.01 1.66 -20.27
C GLU A 111 -1.64 1.06 -20.60
N ASP A 112 -0.78 1.76 -21.36
CA ASP A 112 0.57 1.28 -21.66
C ASP A 112 1.40 1.06 -20.39
N LYS A 113 1.34 1.99 -19.43
CA LYS A 113 2.07 1.87 -18.15
C LYS A 113 1.64 0.64 -17.35
N VAL A 114 0.34 0.40 -17.26
CA VAL A 114 -0.25 -0.74 -16.55
C VAL A 114 0.11 -2.07 -17.23
N TRP A 115 -0.01 -2.13 -18.56
CA TRP A 115 0.31 -3.34 -19.32
C TRP A 115 1.80 -3.66 -19.33
N ARG A 116 2.67 -2.64 -19.41
CA ARG A 116 4.13 -2.82 -19.22
C ARG A 116 4.43 -3.39 -17.84
N ALA A 117 3.78 -2.86 -16.80
CA ALA A 117 3.98 -3.39 -15.45
C ALA A 117 3.56 -4.86 -15.34
N TYR A 118 2.42 -5.22 -15.94
CA TYR A 118 1.94 -6.59 -15.98
C TYR A 118 2.87 -7.52 -16.77
N GLY A 119 3.33 -7.09 -17.94
CA GLY A 119 4.28 -7.84 -18.76
C GLY A 119 5.60 -8.09 -18.04
N LEU A 120 6.15 -7.08 -17.37
CA LEU A 120 7.37 -7.24 -16.58
C LEU A 120 7.18 -8.25 -15.44
N LEU A 121 6.10 -8.16 -14.67
CA LEU A 121 5.82 -9.15 -13.60
C LEU A 121 5.65 -10.57 -14.15
N ARG A 122 5.07 -10.72 -15.34
CA ARG A 122 4.84 -12.02 -16.00
C ARG A 122 6.10 -12.66 -16.58
N TYR A 123 7.11 -11.88 -16.98
CA TYR A 123 8.23 -12.41 -17.77
C TYR A 123 9.62 -12.12 -17.21
N ALA A 124 9.79 -11.08 -16.37
CA ALA A 124 11.08 -10.70 -15.80
C ALA A 124 11.77 -11.88 -15.12
N ARG A 125 13.10 -11.97 -15.23
CA ARG A 125 13.91 -13.05 -14.65
C ARG A 125 14.55 -12.69 -13.31
N ALA A 126 14.70 -11.41 -13.03
CA ALA A 126 15.05 -10.85 -11.74
C ALA A 126 14.12 -9.66 -11.47
N LEU A 127 13.73 -9.48 -10.21
CA LEU A 127 12.97 -8.33 -9.74
C LEU A 127 13.53 -7.88 -8.41
N SER A 128 13.95 -6.61 -8.30
CA SER A 128 14.27 -6.05 -6.99
C SER A 128 12.99 -5.94 -6.14
N PHE A 129 13.13 -5.70 -4.83
CA PHE A 129 11.97 -5.49 -3.98
C PHE A 129 11.17 -4.26 -4.42
N ASP A 130 11.86 -3.13 -4.61
CA ASP A 130 11.20 -1.87 -4.95
C ASP A 130 10.53 -1.92 -6.32
N GLU A 131 11.19 -2.55 -7.29
CA GLU A 131 10.62 -2.79 -8.61
C GLU A 131 9.35 -3.65 -8.52
N ALA A 132 9.41 -4.77 -7.81
CA ALA A 132 8.24 -5.64 -7.66
C ALA A 132 7.05 -4.91 -7.01
N MET A 133 7.29 -4.16 -5.93
CA MET A 133 6.23 -3.42 -5.24
C MET A 133 5.61 -2.33 -6.13
N ASN A 134 6.43 -1.59 -6.88
CA ASN A 134 5.95 -0.56 -7.79
C ASN A 134 5.18 -1.14 -8.99
N LEU A 135 5.65 -2.25 -9.56
CA LEU A 135 4.94 -2.94 -10.64
C LEU A 135 3.62 -3.53 -10.15
N LEU A 136 3.60 -4.18 -8.98
CA LEU A 136 2.38 -4.73 -8.36
C LEU A 136 1.37 -3.61 -8.07
N SER A 137 1.84 -2.45 -7.62
CA SER A 137 1.03 -1.25 -7.43
C SER A 137 0.38 -0.77 -8.74
N GLY A 138 1.15 -0.75 -9.84
CA GLY A 138 0.66 -0.40 -11.17
C GLY A 138 -0.39 -1.38 -11.69
N VAL A 139 -0.14 -2.68 -11.56
CA VAL A 139 -1.11 -3.72 -11.95
C VAL A 139 -2.37 -3.65 -11.09
N ARG A 140 -2.23 -3.38 -9.79
CA ARG A 140 -3.37 -3.20 -8.88
C ARG A 140 -4.23 -2.00 -9.29
N LEU A 141 -3.63 -0.87 -9.67
CA LEU A 141 -4.36 0.25 -10.26
C LEU A 141 -5.11 -0.22 -11.50
N GLY A 142 -4.41 -0.90 -12.42
CA GLY A 142 -4.98 -1.47 -13.64
C GLY A 142 -6.21 -2.35 -13.42
N VAL A 143 -6.17 -3.24 -12.44
CA VAL A 143 -7.32 -4.05 -12.03
C VAL A 143 -8.44 -3.16 -11.46
N GLY A 144 -8.10 -2.19 -10.62
CA GLY A 144 -9.06 -1.27 -9.99
C GLY A 144 -9.82 -0.38 -10.97
N VAL A 145 -9.20 -0.03 -12.10
CA VAL A 145 -9.84 0.76 -13.18
C VAL A 145 -10.36 -0.10 -14.35
N GLY A 146 -10.28 -1.43 -14.24
CA GLY A 146 -10.82 -2.36 -15.23
C GLY A 146 -9.97 -2.58 -16.49
N LEU A 147 -8.70 -2.18 -16.50
CA LEU A 147 -7.78 -2.36 -17.64
C LEU A 147 -7.13 -3.76 -17.68
N ILE A 148 -6.87 -4.37 -16.53
CA ILE A 148 -6.31 -5.74 -16.45
C ILE A 148 -7.41 -6.71 -16.04
N PRO A 149 -7.95 -7.52 -16.97
CA PRO A 149 -8.83 -8.62 -16.62
C PRO A 149 -8.02 -9.80 -16.07
N GLY A 150 -8.70 -10.71 -15.36
CA GLY A 150 -8.14 -12.02 -15.03
C GLY A 150 -7.17 -12.08 -13.84
N VAL A 151 -6.80 -10.96 -13.22
CA VAL A 151 -5.97 -10.94 -11.99
C VAL A 151 -6.80 -10.45 -10.81
N SER A 152 -6.84 -11.23 -9.72
CA SER A 152 -7.53 -10.80 -8.50
C SER A 152 -6.70 -9.84 -7.64
N ILE A 153 -7.39 -8.91 -6.99
CA ILE A 153 -6.82 -8.05 -5.95
C ILE A 153 -6.22 -8.88 -4.80
N TYR A 154 -6.85 -10.01 -4.46
CA TYR A 154 -6.34 -10.94 -3.46
C TYR A 154 -4.94 -11.46 -3.82
N THR A 155 -4.77 -11.96 -5.05
CA THR A 155 -3.49 -12.48 -5.55
C THR A 155 -2.39 -11.41 -5.54
N LEU A 156 -2.72 -10.17 -5.90
CA LEU A 156 -1.78 -9.05 -5.81
C LEU A 156 -1.39 -8.74 -4.35
N ASN A 157 -2.35 -8.76 -3.41
CA ASN A 157 -2.07 -8.55 -1.99
C ASN A 157 -1.18 -9.66 -1.41
N THR A 158 -1.44 -10.92 -1.79
CA THR A 158 -0.59 -12.06 -1.44
C THR A 158 0.84 -11.84 -1.92
N LEU A 159 1.03 -11.38 -3.17
CA LEU A 159 2.35 -11.08 -3.70
C LEU A 159 3.05 -9.92 -2.96
N LEU A 160 2.34 -8.86 -2.55
CA LEU A 160 2.93 -7.77 -1.75
C LEU A 160 3.51 -8.26 -0.41
N ILE A 161 2.96 -9.34 0.15
CA ILE A 161 3.46 -9.94 1.39
C ILE A 161 4.63 -10.89 1.08
N HIS A 162 4.39 -11.91 0.26
CA HIS A 162 5.36 -13.01 0.07
C HIS A 162 6.56 -12.65 -0.80
N ALA A 163 6.49 -11.57 -1.59
CA ALA A 163 7.63 -11.08 -2.37
C ALA A 163 8.63 -10.24 -1.54
N GLN A 164 8.34 -9.96 -0.26
CA GLN A 164 9.27 -9.24 0.61
C GLN A 164 10.54 -10.07 0.87
N PRO A 165 11.72 -9.42 1.03
CA PRO A 165 13.00 -10.12 1.22
C PRO A 165 12.95 -11.16 2.34
N ALA A 166 12.45 -10.79 3.53
CA ALA A 166 12.41 -11.69 4.68
C ALA A 166 11.45 -12.86 4.51
N HIS A 167 10.28 -12.65 3.90
CA HIS A 167 9.32 -13.72 3.65
C HIS A 167 9.86 -14.71 2.61
N LEU A 168 10.53 -14.20 1.58
CA LEU A 168 11.11 -15.01 0.52
C LEU A 168 12.31 -15.82 1.03
N ALA A 169 13.20 -15.17 1.79
CA ALA A 169 14.36 -15.81 2.41
C ALA A 169 13.92 -16.92 3.38
N ALA A 170 12.95 -16.64 4.26
CA ALA A 170 12.43 -17.62 5.20
C ALA A 170 11.72 -18.81 4.52
N ALA A 171 11.03 -18.58 3.39
CA ALA A 171 10.34 -19.64 2.66
C ALA A 171 11.30 -20.61 1.95
N GLU A 172 12.53 -20.18 1.67
CA GLU A 172 13.56 -20.99 1.00
C GLU A 172 14.76 -21.34 1.91
N ASP A 173 14.68 -21.01 3.20
CA ASP A 173 15.75 -21.21 4.20
C ASP A 173 17.09 -20.56 3.78
N LEU A 174 17.00 -19.34 3.25
CA LEU A 174 18.13 -18.54 2.75
C LEU A 174 18.44 -17.36 3.71
N PRO A 175 19.68 -16.84 3.69
CA PRO A 175 20.00 -15.60 4.38
C PRO A 175 19.36 -14.38 3.69
N LEU A 176 19.18 -13.29 4.45
CA LEU A 176 18.49 -12.08 3.96
C LEU A 176 19.27 -11.30 2.89
N ASP A 177 20.58 -11.48 2.84
CA ASP A 177 21.50 -10.84 1.90
C ASP A 177 21.84 -11.74 0.70
N ASP A 178 21.10 -12.84 0.53
CA ASP A 178 21.30 -13.75 -0.60
C ASP A 178 21.11 -13.03 -1.94
N ALA A 179 22.14 -13.09 -2.79
CA ALA A 179 22.19 -12.42 -4.08
C ALA A 179 21.14 -12.93 -5.08
N ASP A 180 20.60 -14.13 -4.87
CA ASP A 180 19.57 -14.73 -5.72
C ASP A 180 18.14 -14.31 -5.33
N LEU A 181 17.94 -13.55 -4.24
CA LEU A 181 16.60 -13.08 -3.83
C LEU A 181 15.83 -12.39 -4.98
N PRO A 182 16.44 -11.53 -5.82
CA PRO A 182 15.75 -10.98 -6.97
C PRO A 182 15.29 -12.01 -8.00
N LEU A 183 16.09 -13.06 -8.25
CA LEU A 183 15.77 -14.16 -9.17
C LEU A 183 14.61 -15.00 -8.62
N ARG A 184 14.65 -15.29 -7.32
CA ARG A 184 13.60 -16.03 -6.60
C ARG A 184 12.29 -15.25 -6.55
N ARG A 185 12.34 -13.93 -6.29
CA ARG A 185 11.18 -13.05 -6.31
C ARG A 185 10.49 -13.08 -7.67
N ALA A 186 11.26 -12.93 -8.74
CA ALA A 186 10.73 -13.02 -10.09
C ALA A 186 10.09 -14.39 -10.37
N ARG A 187 10.71 -15.49 -9.93
CA ARG A 187 10.14 -16.84 -10.08
C ARG A 187 8.80 -16.99 -9.34
N LEU A 188 8.72 -16.52 -8.09
CA LEU A 188 7.50 -16.55 -7.28
C LEU A 188 6.37 -15.77 -7.96
N VAL A 189 6.64 -14.52 -8.34
CA VAL A 189 5.66 -13.63 -8.99
C VAL A 189 5.10 -14.27 -10.26
N ARG A 190 5.97 -14.77 -11.15
CA ARG A 190 5.54 -15.41 -12.40
C ARG A 190 4.65 -16.62 -12.14
N ARG A 191 5.09 -17.53 -11.27
CA ARG A 191 4.34 -18.74 -10.92
C ARG A 191 2.92 -18.40 -10.44
N VAL A 192 2.81 -17.47 -9.50
CA VAL A 192 1.51 -17.07 -8.93
C VAL A 192 0.60 -16.42 -9.99
N LEU A 193 1.16 -15.58 -10.88
CA LEU A 193 0.37 -14.97 -11.96
C LEU A 193 -0.01 -15.95 -13.07
N GLU A 194 0.80 -16.97 -13.33
CA GLU A 194 0.49 -18.07 -14.27
C GLU A 194 -0.65 -18.95 -13.73
N GLU A 195 -0.58 -19.34 -12.45
CA GLU A 195 -1.62 -20.13 -11.78
C GLU A 195 -2.97 -19.40 -11.75
N GLU A 196 -2.99 -18.09 -11.50
CA GLU A 196 -4.23 -17.30 -11.48
C GLU A 196 -4.92 -17.30 -12.85
N VAL A 197 -4.15 -17.15 -13.94
CA VAL A 197 -4.70 -17.19 -15.30
C VAL A 197 -5.18 -18.59 -15.65
N GLY A 198 -4.45 -19.64 -15.27
CA GLY A 198 -4.86 -21.03 -15.51
C GLY A 198 -6.10 -21.46 -14.73
N ARG A 199 -6.44 -20.81 -13.61
CA ARG A 199 -7.69 -21.07 -12.85
C ARG A 199 -8.93 -20.42 -13.47
N ARG A 200 -8.75 -19.48 -14.39
CA ARG A 200 -9.85 -18.64 -14.95
C ARG A 200 -10.05 -18.82 -16.46
N GLY A 201 -9.17 -19.54 -17.14
CA GLY A 201 -9.33 -19.98 -18.54
C GLY A 201 -9.93 -21.37 -18.62
#